data_AF-A0A183HLK8-F1
#
_entry.id   AF-A0A183HLK8-F1
#
_cell.length_a   1.000
_cell.length_b   1.000
_cell.length_c   1.000
_cell.angle_alpha   90.00
_cell.angle_beta   90.00
_cell.angle_gamma   90.00
#
_symmetry.space_group_name_H-M   'P 1'
#
loop_
_entity.id
_entity.type
_entity.pdbx_description
1 polymer ?
#
loop_
_entity_poly.entity_id
_entity_poly.type
_entity_poly.pdbx_seq_one_letter_code
_entity_poly.pdbx_strand_id
1 'polypeptide(L)'
;MRNRLTLSFVDGNLKCELNWGLRSFHCRVPLQREEPPTARVVPRVWNGQYGDKHQFRCITTGSPEPTIVWSGPDGERLPDGVADIGGGI
;
A
#
# COMPACT_ATOMS: atom_id res chain seq x y z
N MET A 1 -30.31 -19.03 -28.88
CA MET A 1 -30.09 -17.73 -28.23
C MET A 1 -28.59 -17.56 -28.04
N ARG A 2 -28.00 -16.42 -28.47
CA ARG A 2 -26.54 -16.20 -28.42
C ARG A 2 -26.24 -15.12 -27.38
N ASN A 3 -25.56 -15.52 -26.30
CA ASN A 3 -25.05 -14.58 -25.31
C ASN A 3 -23.74 -14.00 -25.87
N ARG A 4 -23.53 -12.69 -25.73
CA ARG A 4 -22.30 -12.03 -26.21
C ARG A 4 -21.65 -11.31 -25.04
N LEU A 5 -20.43 -11.72 -24.71
CA LEU A 5 -19.50 -10.99 -23.85
C LEU A 5 -18.60 -10.12 -24.73
N THR A 6 -18.41 -8.86 -24.34
CA THR A 6 -17.47 -7.94 -25.00
C THR A 6 -16.58 -7.31 -23.93
N LEU A 7 -15.27 -7.29 -24.18
CA LEU A 7 -14.28 -6.66 -23.32
C LEU A 7 -13.75 -5.42 -24.02
N SER A 8 -13.68 -4.30 -23.30
CA SER A 8 -13.21 -3.01 -23.83
C SER A 8 -12.45 -2.25 -22.75
N PHE A 9 -11.49 -1.41 -23.14
CA PHE A 9 -10.79 -0.50 -22.23
C PHE A 9 -11.44 0.88 -22.31
N VAL A 10 -11.89 1.41 -21.18
CA VAL A 10 -12.54 2.72 -21.09
C VAL A 10 -12.02 3.42 -19.83
N ASP A 11 -11.48 4.63 -19.97
CA ASP A 11 -10.98 5.46 -18.86
C ASP A 11 -9.98 4.73 -17.93
N GLY A 12 -9.04 3.96 -18.51
CA GLY A 12 -8.04 3.20 -17.73
C GLY A 12 -8.59 1.98 -16.98
N ASN A 13 -9.85 1.62 -17.22
CA ASN A 13 -10.50 0.47 -16.60
C ASN A 13 -10.88 -0.56 -17.68
N LEU A 14 -10.85 -1.85 -17.33
CA LEU A 14 -11.41 -2.91 -18.17
C LEU A 14 -12.93 -2.94 -17.96
N LYS A 15 -13.70 -2.60 -19.00
CA LYS A 15 -15.16 -2.72 -19.03
C LYS A 15 -15.54 -4.06 -19.67
N CYS A 16 -16.28 -4.87 -18.93
CA CYS A 16 -16.96 -6.04 -19.48
C CYS A 16 -18.43 -5.71 -19.75
N GLU A 17 -18.95 -6.13 -20.89
CA GLU A 17 -20.35 -5.94 -21.28
C GLU A 17 -20.96 -7.26 -21.71
N LEU A 18 -22.06 -7.65 -21.08
CA LEU A 18 -22.70 -8.94 -21.21
C LEU A 18 -24.15 -8.77 -21.64
N ASN A 19 -24.43 -9.24 -22.86
CA ASN A 19 -25.73 -9.09 -23.49
C ASN A 19 -26.50 -10.43 -23.44
N TRP A 20 -27.63 -10.43 -22.73
CA TRP A 20 -28.54 -11.56 -22.55
C TRP A 20 -29.94 -11.21 -23.04
N GLY A 21 -30.19 -11.43 -24.33
CA GLY A 21 -31.48 -11.10 -24.96
C GLY A 21 -31.72 -9.59 -24.96
N LEU A 22 -32.68 -9.12 -24.16
CA LEU A 22 -33.06 -7.69 -24.04
C LEU A 22 -32.33 -6.96 -22.89
N ARG A 23 -31.50 -7.66 -22.10
CA ARG A 23 -30.77 -7.06 -20.97
C ARG A 23 -29.28 -6.97 -21.28
N SER A 24 -28.68 -5.82 -20.95
CA SER A 24 -27.24 -5.61 -20.94
C SER A 24 -26.77 -5.37 -19.52
N PHE A 25 -25.68 -6.02 -19.13
CA PHE A 25 -25.01 -5.86 -17.85
C PHE A 25 -23.57 -5.44 -18.11
N HIS A 26 -23.00 -4.59 -17.26
CA HIS A 26 -21.60 -4.23 -17.37
C HIS A 26 -20.87 -4.27 -16.03
N CYS A 27 -19.60 -4.68 -16.07
CA CYS A 27 -18.67 -4.56 -14.96
C CYS A 27 -17.55 -3.59 -15.34
N ARG A 28 -16.99 -2.88 -14.35
CA ARG A 28 -15.76 -2.09 -14.49
C ARG A 28 -14.72 -2.65 -13.54
N VAL A 29 -13.57 -2.99 -14.07
CA VAL A 29 -12.42 -3.48 -13.31
C VAL A 29 -11.33 -2.40 -13.37
N PRO A 30 -10.99 -1.77 -12.23
CA PRO A 30 -9.88 -0.84 -12.18
C PRO A 30 -8.56 -1.56 -12.44
N LEU A 31 -7.79 -1.00 -13.37
CA LEU A 31 -6.42 -1.44 -13.60
C LEU A 31 -5.52 -0.52 -12.78
N GLN A 32 -5.40 -0.85 -11.50
CA GLN A 32 -4.46 -0.15 -10.64
C GLN A 32 -3.07 -0.70 -10.90
N ARG A 33 -2.12 0.18 -11.21
CA ARG A 33 -0.72 -0.22 -11.32
C ARG A 33 -0.21 -0.50 -9.91
N GLU A 34 0.15 -1.75 -9.65
CA GLU A 34 0.84 -2.10 -8.41
C GLU A 34 2.25 -1.53 -8.46
N GLU A 35 2.61 -0.79 -7.41
CA GLU A 35 3.95 -0.27 -7.22
C GLU A 35 4.55 -0.94 -6.00
N PRO A 36 5.74 -1.58 -6.15
CA PRO A 36 6.35 -2.30 -5.04
C PRO A 36 6.64 -1.35 -3.89
N PRO A 37 6.53 -1.82 -2.63
CA PRO A 37 6.78 -0.98 -1.48
C PRO A 37 8.26 -0.60 -1.41
N THR A 38 8.54 0.67 -1.15
CA THR A 38 9.88 1.13 -0.74
C THR A 38 9.79 1.70 0.66
N ALA A 39 10.88 1.60 1.42
CA ALA A 39 10.95 2.09 2.80
C ALA A 39 12.30 2.75 3.06
N ARG A 40 12.29 3.88 3.78
CA ARG A 40 13.52 4.54 4.25
C ARG A 40 13.30 5.17 5.61
N VAL A 41 14.32 5.11 6.48
CA VAL A 41 14.27 5.68 7.83
C VAL A 41 15.03 7.00 7.88
N VAL A 42 14.47 8.01 8.57
CA VAL A 42 15.09 9.32 8.79
C VAL A 42 14.97 9.73 10.28
N PRO A 43 16.09 10.14 10.92
CA PRO A 43 17.46 10.01 10.43
C PRO A 43 17.90 8.53 10.41
N ARG A 44 18.92 8.17 9.64
CA ARG A 44 19.43 6.78 9.63
C ARG A 44 20.22 6.43 10.89
N VAL A 45 20.82 7.45 11.50
CA VAL A 45 21.67 7.34 12.68
C VAL A 45 21.35 8.52 13.57
N TRP A 46 21.29 8.26 14.87
CA TRP A 46 21.17 9.29 15.88
C TRP A 46 22.29 9.10 16.91
N ASN A 47 22.98 10.20 17.22
CA ASN A 47 24.03 10.25 18.23
C ASN A 47 23.53 11.18 19.35
N GLY A 48 22.94 10.61 20.40
CA GLY A 48 22.42 11.34 21.54
C GLY A 48 23.22 11.13 22.82
N GLN A 49 22.87 11.91 23.84
CA GLN A 49 23.35 11.72 25.20
C GLN A 49 22.33 10.96 26.05
N TYR A 50 22.76 10.51 27.22
CA TYR A 50 21.88 9.81 28.15
C TYR A 50 20.71 10.72 28.59
N GLY A 51 19.49 10.20 28.45
CA GLY A 51 18.26 10.92 28.78
C GLY A 51 17.62 11.69 27.61
N ASP A 52 18.32 11.82 26.48
CA ASP A 52 17.75 12.46 25.29
C ASP A 52 16.62 11.62 24.68
N LYS A 53 15.65 12.30 24.09
CA LYS A 53 14.57 11.67 23.31
C LYS A 53 14.77 11.94 21.83
N HIS A 54 14.50 10.93 21.01
CA HIS A 54 14.58 11.05 19.57
C HIS A 54 13.45 10.29 18.89
N GLN A 55 13.16 10.67 17.65
CA GLN A 55 12.14 10.04 16.83
C GLN A 55 12.73 9.62 15.49
N PHE A 56 12.51 8.36 15.14
CA PHE A 56 12.79 7.83 13.82
C PHE A 56 11.50 7.80 13.02
N ARG A 57 11.58 8.22 11.76
CA ARG A 57 10.45 8.20 10.83
C ARG A 57 10.73 7.22 9.70
N CYS A 58 9.86 6.24 9.54
CA CYS A 58 9.82 5.40 8.34
C CYS A 58 8.96 6.11 7.31
N ILE A 59 9.53 6.30 6.13
CA ILE A 59 8.89 6.89 4.98
C ILE A 59 8.71 5.79 3.94
N THR A 60 7.48 5.56 3.51
CA THR A 60 7.17 4.48 2.58
C THR A 60 6.54 5.01 1.29
N THR A 61 6.71 4.25 0.23
CA THR A 61 5.97 4.46 -1.02
C THR A 61 5.49 3.11 -1.51
N GLY A 62 4.45 3.08 -2.33
CA GLY A 62 3.91 1.84 -2.89
C GLY A 62 2.42 1.97 -3.09
N SER A 63 1.90 1.13 -3.97
CA SER A 63 0.46 1.04 -4.26
C SER A 63 0.10 -0.44 -4.35
N PRO A 64 -0.75 -0.97 -3.46
CA PRO A 64 -1.46 -0.29 -2.36
C PRO A 64 -0.52 0.25 -1.26
N GLU A 65 -1.02 1.19 -0.46
CA GLU A 65 -0.25 1.83 0.62
C GLU A 65 0.27 0.77 1.62
N PRO A 66 1.59 0.74 1.90
CA PRO A 66 2.17 -0.31 2.73
C PRO A 66 1.97 -0.05 4.22
N THR A 67 1.75 -1.14 4.98
CA THR A 67 1.72 -1.10 6.44
C THR A 67 3.14 -1.07 7.01
N ILE A 68 3.37 -0.19 7.99
CA ILE A 68 4.67 -0.05 8.65
C ILE A 68 4.67 -0.85 9.94
N VAL A 69 5.74 -1.62 10.15
CA VAL A 69 5.99 -2.38 11.39
C VAL A 69 7.43 -2.14 11.82
N TRP A 70 7.64 -1.82 13.09
CA TRP A 70 8.95 -1.62 13.68
C TRP A 70 9.38 -2.82 14.51
N SER A 71 10.63 -3.25 14.34
CA SER A 71 11.26 -4.31 15.14
C SER A 71 12.64 -3.87 15.60
N GLY A 72 13.12 -4.50 16.67
CA GLY A 72 14.53 -4.44 17.06
C GLY A 72 15.43 -5.19 16.06
N PRO A 73 16.74 -5.24 16.35
CA PRO A 73 17.68 -6.09 15.62
C PRO A 73 17.16 -7.53 15.51
N ASP A 74 17.41 -8.18 14.38
CA ASP A 74 17.05 -9.58 14.14
C ASP A 74 15.55 -9.93 14.31
N GLY A 75 14.67 -8.92 14.26
CA GLY A 75 13.22 -9.10 14.42
C GLY A 75 12.76 -9.18 15.88
N GLU A 76 13.63 -8.82 16.84
CA GLU A 76 13.28 -8.78 18.25
C GLU A 76 12.24 -7.68 18.56
N ARG A 77 11.68 -7.74 19.77
CA ARG A 77 10.81 -6.69 20.29
C ARG A 77 11.58 -5.38 20.42
N LEU A 78 10.88 -4.26 20.26
CA LEU A 78 11.44 -2.95 20.55
C LEU A 78 11.93 -2.87 22.01
N PRO A 79 13.08 -2.22 22.27
CA PRO A 79 13.62 -2.03 23.61
C PRO A 79 12.68 -1.25 24.52
N ASP A 80 12.90 -1.37 25.83
CA ASP A 80 12.17 -0.57 26.82
C ASP A 80 12.41 0.93 26.59
N GLY A 81 11.34 1.72 26.73
CA GLY A 81 11.37 3.16 26.46
C GLY A 81 11.22 3.55 24.99
N VAL A 82 11.12 2.57 24.08
CA VAL A 82 10.78 2.79 22.66
C VAL A 82 9.32 2.41 22.43
N ALA A 83 8.59 3.29 21.75
CA ALA A 83 7.21 3.04 21.36
C ALA A 83 7.00 3.43 19.89
N ASP A 84 6.20 2.64 19.18
CA ASP A 84 5.64 3.06 17.90
C ASP A 84 4.53 4.08 18.16
N ILE A 85 4.74 5.30 17.68
CA ILE A 85 3.80 6.42 17.82
C ILE A 85 2.89 6.57 16.59
N GLY A 86 3.00 5.68 15.60
CA GLY A 86 2.31 5.80 14.32
C GLY A 86 2.80 6.98 13.47
N GLY A 87 2.18 7.20 12.31
CA GLY A 87 2.49 8.37 11.46
C GLY A 87 3.75 8.24 10.59
N GLY A 88 4.20 7.01 10.32
CA GLY A 88 5.03 6.78 9.13
C GLY A 88 4.26 7.20 7.87
N ILE A 89 4.93 7.89 6.96
CA ILE A 89 4.36 8.42 5.70
C ILE A 89 5.33 8.07 4.60
#